data_AF-A0A9D2E087-F1
#
_entry.id   AF-A0A9D2E087-F1
#
_cell.length_a   1.000
_cell.length_b   1.000
_cell.length_c   1.000
_cell.angle_alpha   90.00
_cell.angle_beta   90.00
_cell.angle_gamma   90.00
#
_symmetry.space_group_name_H-M   'P 1'
#
loop_
_entity.id
_entity.type
_entity.pdbx_description
1 polymer ?
#
loop_
_entity_poly.entity_id
_entity_poly.type
_entity_poly.pdbx_seq_one_letter_code
_entity_poly.pdbx_strand_id
1 'polypeptide(L)'
;MKESVVERVKNLFKMPQSLCRQCGQCCRVVCFKGGLSYEELIEALKKENTSDADNVLIEGIKDFLTLFRPYKSNEEAREKNPSFVEKFRARVKNYDENKQYFYCCKFLDDDNRCLIHEDRPTLCRLYPLPHERTIFYDNCGYEQTAKSNIKEIADIIERLKKGEIL
;
A
#
# COMPACT_ATOMS: atom_id res chain seq x y z
N MET A 1 31.64 10.01 3.43
CA MET A 1 30.82 10.75 2.44
C MET A 1 29.54 11.20 3.15
N LYS A 2 29.10 12.44 2.99
CA LYS A 2 27.80 12.88 3.53
C LYS A 2 26.68 12.26 2.68
N GLU A 3 25.70 11.63 3.31
CA GLU A 3 24.49 11.14 2.64
C GLU A 3 23.74 12.34 2.01
N SER A 4 23.28 12.20 0.77
CA SER A 4 22.47 13.26 0.14
C SER A 4 21.02 13.20 0.62
N VAL A 5 20.30 14.31 0.56
CA VAL A 5 18.86 14.36 0.92
C VAL A 5 18.04 13.35 0.12
N VAL A 6 18.34 13.22 -1.17
CA VAL A 6 17.66 12.25 -2.04
C VAL A 6 17.92 10.83 -1.57
N GLU A 7 19.16 10.50 -1.19
CA GLU A 7 19.48 9.17 -0.69
C GLU A 7 18.82 8.91 0.67
N ARG A 8 18.76 9.93 1.53
CA ARG A 8 18.07 9.84 2.82
C ARG A 8 16.59 9.53 2.63
N VAL A 9 15.90 10.25 1.76
CA VAL A 9 14.49 10.00 1.46
C VAL A 9 14.32 8.59 0.88
N LYS A 10 15.16 8.16 -0.07
CA LYS A 10 15.13 6.79 -0.61
C LYS A 10 15.26 5.74 0.49
N ASN A 11 16.14 5.97 1.46
CA ASN A 11 16.34 5.05 2.59
C ASN A 11 15.16 5.05 3.56
N LEU A 12 14.51 6.19 3.78
CA LEU A 12 13.27 6.27 4.57
C LEU A 12 12.13 5.48 3.91
N PHE A 13 12.07 5.40 2.58
CA PHE A 13 11.10 4.55 1.85
C PHE A 13 11.41 3.04 1.91
N LYS A 14 12.64 2.64 2.27
CA LYS A 14 13.04 1.23 2.39
C LYS A 14 12.74 0.72 3.80
N MET A 15 11.60 0.08 3.97
CA MET A 15 11.23 -0.49 5.26
C MET A 15 12.04 -1.78 5.58
N PRO A 16 12.66 -1.89 6.78
CA PRO A 16 13.40 -3.09 7.16
C PRO A 16 12.53 -4.34 7.13
N GLN A 17 12.95 -5.36 6.37
CA GLN A 17 12.16 -6.57 6.18
C GLN A 17 11.97 -7.39 7.47
N SER A 18 12.86 -7.22 8.45
CA SER A 18 12.75 -7.82 9.79
C SER A 18 11.53 -7.36 10.59
N LEU A 19 10.87 -6.26 10.18
CA LEU A 19 9.63 -5.77 10.80
C LEU A 19 8.39 -6.53 10.31
N CYS A 20 8.50 -7.30 9.21
CA CYS A 20 7.41 -8.15 8.76
C CYS A 20 7.15 -9.24 9.79
N ARG A 21 5.94 -9.26 10.36
CA ARG A 21 5.49 -10.31 11.29
C ARG A 21 4.97 -11.56 10.59
N GLN A 22 4.97 -11.58 9.25
CA GLN A 22 4.38 -12.64 8.43
C GLN A 22 2.96 -13.03 8.88
N CYS A 23 2.17 -12.05 9.34
CA CYS A 23 0.86 -12.28 9.94
C CYS A 23 -0.29 -12.40 8.94
N GLY A 24 0.00 -12.29 7.63
CA GLY A 24 -0.98 -12.40 6.55
C GLY A 24 -1.99 -11.25 6.43
N GLN A 25 -2.04 -10.31 7.39
CA GLN A 25 -3.07 -9.26 7.43
C GLN A 25 -3.10 -8.38 6.17
N CYS A 26 -1.93 -7.98 5.66
CA CYS A 26 -1.81 -7.19 4.43
C CYS A 26 -2.16 -7.95 3.15
N CYS A 27 -2.16 -9.28 3.20
CA CYS A 27 -2.59 -10.14 2.11
C CYS A 27 -4.08 -10.48 2.22
N ARG A 28 -4.63 -10.44 3.43
CA ARG A 28 -6.01 -10.85 3.73
C ARG A 28 -6.99 -9.84 3.18
N VAL A 29 -6.89 -8.57 3.57
CA VAL A 29 -7.76 -7.50 3.08
C VAL A 29 -6.90 -6.31 2.67
N VAL A 30 -6.94 -5.93 1.40
CA VAL A 30 -6.18 -4.79 0.87
C VAL A 30 -7.05 -3.97 -0.09
N CYS A 31 -6.71 -2.70 -0.29
CA CYS A 31 -7.31 -1.83 -1.29
C CYS A 31 -6.24 -1.31 -2.26
N PHE A 32 -6.60 -1.08 -3.52
CA PHE A 32 -5.72 -0.39 -4.46
C PHE A 32 -6.09 1.09 -4.55
N LYS A 33 -5.10 1.99 -4.40
CA LYS A 33 -5.20 3.46 -4.57
C LYS A 33 -6.57 4.07 -4.18
N GLY A 34 -6.95 3.95 -2.91
CA GLY A 34 -8.21 4.54 -2.42
C GLY A 34 -9.45 3.68 -2.64
N GLY A 35 -9.27 2.41 -3.01
CA GLY A 35 -10.34 1.43 -3.13
C GLY A 35 -10.94 1.32 -4.52
N LEU A 36 -10.19 1.58 -5.59
CA LEU A 36 -10.71 1.43 -6.96
C LEU A 36 -11.30 0.03 -7.17
N SER A 37 -12.40 -0.05 -7.93
CA SER A 37 -13.06 -1.30 -8.30
C SER A 37 -12.25 -2.09 -9.32
N TYR A 38 -12.53 -3.40 -9.42
CA TYR A 38 -11.87 -4.24 -10.42
C TYR A 38 -12.14 -3.73 -11.85
N GLU A 39 -13.37 -3.29 -12.12
CA GLU A 39 -13.78 -2.71 -13.40
C GLU A 39 -13.03 -1.41 -13.68
N GLU A 40 -12.86 -0.53 -12.68
CA GLU A 40 -12.07 0.70 -12.83
C GLU A 40 -10.59 0.39 -13.11
N LEU A 41 -10.02 -0.63 -12.47
CA LEU A 41 -8.66 -1.09 -12.75
C LEU A 41 -8.53 -1.60 -14.19
N ILE A 42 -9.47 -2.44 -14.63
CA ILE A 42 -9.50 -2.97 -16.00
C ILE A 42 -9.69 -1.85 -17.02
N GLU A 43 -10.55 -0.87 -16.73
CA GLU A 43 -10.77 0.27 -17.61
C GLU A 43 -9.53 1.17 -17.70
N ALA A 44 -8.81 1.38 -16.59
CA ALA A 44 -7.54 2.08 -16.62
C ALA A 44 -6.52 1.38 -17.53
N LEU A 45 -6.45 0.04 -17.52
CA LEU A 45 -5.53 -0.72 -18.38
C LEU A 45 -5.82 -0.60 -19.89
N LYS A 46 -7.03 -0.16 -20.28
CA LYS A 46 -7.39 0.03 -21.70
C LYS A 46 -7.04 1.42 -22.23
N LYS A 47 -6.78 2.39 -21.35
CA LYS A 47 -6.48 3.77 -21.75
C LYS A 47 -5.12 3.83 -22.41
N GLU A 48 -5.00 4.65 -23.45
CA GLU A 48 -3.70 4.99 -24.02
C GLU A 48 -2.88 5.77 -22.99
N ASN A 49 -1.62 5.41 -22.82
CA ASN A 49 -0.75 6.05 -21.85
C ASN A 49 -0.30 7.41 -22.37
N THR A 50 -0.78 8.48 -21.72
CA THR A 50 -0.50 9.85 -22.14
C THR A 50 0.63 10.52 -21.37
N SER A 51 1.12 9.88 -20.30
CA SER A 51 2.17 10.42 -19.44
C SER A 51 2.97 9.32 -18.71
N ASP A 52 4.13 9.69 -18.17
CA ASP A 52 4.92 8.81 -17.30
C ASP A 52 4.15 8.40 -16.03
N ALA A 53 3.29 9.29 -15.52
CA ALA A 53 2.44 9.00 -14.37
C ALA A 53 1.40 7.92 -14.69
N ASP A 54 0.83 7.96 -15.90
CA ASP A 54 -0.09 6.92 -16.40
C ASP A 54 0.65 5.59 -16.52
N ASN A 55 1.85 5.58 -17.11
CA ASN A 55 2.68 4.38 -17.22
C ASN A 55 2.93 3.72 -15.85
N VAL A 56 3.33 4.49 -14.83
CA VAL A 56 3.55 3.98 -13.47
C VAL A 56 2.27 3.46 -12.82
N LEU A 57 1.13 4.11 -13.07
CA LEU A 57 -0.17 3.62 -12.61
C LEU A 57 -0.50 2.27 -13.26
N ILE A 58 -0.39 2.16 -14.58
CA ILE A 58 -0.71 0.95 -15.33
C ILE A 58 0.14 -0.24 -14.88
N GLU A 59 1.46 -0.06 -14.74
CA GLU A 59 2.33 -1.12 -14.24
C GLU A 59 1.97 -1.54 -12.81
N GLY A 60 1.66 -0.56 -11.94
CA GLY A 60 1.18 -0.86 -10.59
C GLY A 60 -0.14 -1.64 -10.56
N ILE A 61 -1.06 -1.38 -11.51
CA ILE A 61 -2.30 -2.15 -11.65
C ILE A 61 -2.01 -3.57 -12.11
N LYS A 62 -1.16 -3.74 -13.14
CA LYS A 62 -0.77 -5.07 -13.64
C LYS A 62 -0.17 -5.91 -12.51
N ASP A 63 0.81 -5.38 -11.80
CA ASP A 63 1.45 -6.05 -10.65
C ASP A 63 0.42 -6.44 -9.59
N PHE A 64 -0.47 -5.51 -9.24
CA PHE A 64 -1.51 -5.76 -8.24
C PHE A 64 -2.46 -6.90 -8.68
N LEU A 65 -2.98 -6.84 -9.90
CA LEU A 65 -3.91 -7.86 -10.41
C LEU A 65 -3.26 -9.24 -10.63
N THR A 66 -1.92 -9.32 -10.72
CA THR A 66 -1.25 -10.63 -10.70
C THR A 66 -1.39 -11.34 -9.36
N LEU A 67 -1.57 -10.61 -8.26
CA LEU A 67 -1.54 -11.12 -6.88
C LEU A 67 -2.93 -11.16 -6.23
N PHE A 68 -3.76 -10.16 -6.53
CA PHE A 68 -4.95 -9.85 -5.76
C PHE A 68 -6.22 -10.04 -6.59
N ARG A 69 -7.24 -10.66 -5.98
CA ARG A 69 -8.57 -10.83 -6.56
C ARG A 69 -9.60 -10.07 -5.70
N PRO A 70 -10.64 -9.50 -6.31
CA PRO A 70 -11.66 -8.76 -5.56
C PRO A 70 -12.43 -9.71 -4.63
N TYR A 71 -12.85 -9.19 -3.49
CA TYR A 71 -13.93 -9.81 -2.72
C TYR A 71 -15.26 -9.68 -3.45
N LYS A 72 -16.23 -10.56 -3.15
CA LYS A 72 -17.57 -10.47 -3.73
C LYS A 72 -18.35 -9.27 -3.22
N SER A 73 -18.05 -8.84 -1.99
CA SER A 73 -18.66 -7.68 -1.36
C SER A 73 -17.73 -7.08 -0.31
N ASN A 74 -18.02 -5.83 0.07
CA ASN A 74 -17.36 -5.19 1.19
C ASN A 74 -17.66 -5.88 2.53
N GLU A 75 -18.81 -6.54 2.65
CA GLU A 75 -19.15 -7.30 3.86
C GLU A 75 -18.26 -8.55 3.99
N GLU A 76 -18.00 -9.26 2.89
CA GLU A 76 -17.05 -10.39 2.92
C GLU A 76 -15.66 -9.94 3.37
N ALA A 77 -15.18 -8.80 2.87
CA ALA A 77 -13.91 -8.23 3.31
C ALA A 77 -13.93 -7.85 4.81
N ARG A 78 -15.05 -7.28 5.27
CA ARG A 78 -15.24 -6.87 6.68
C ARG A 78 -15.25 -8.06 7.62
N GLU A 79 -15.87 -9.17 7.25
CA GLU A 79 -15.82 -10.42 8.03
C GLU A 79 -14.38 -10.94 8.18
N LYS A 80 -13.54 -10.76 7.14
CA LYS A 80 -12.13 -11.21 7.18
C LYS A 80 -11.22 -10.27 7.97
N ASN A 81 -11.48 -8.96 7.96
CA ASN A 81 -10.73 -7.98 8.75
C ASN A 81 -11.58 -6.73 9.07
N PRO A 82 -12.38 -6.76 10.15
CA PRO A 82 -13.30 -5.66 10.46
C PRO A 82 -12.55 -4.38 10.80
N SER A 83 -11.48 -4.49 11.59
CA SER A 83 -10.66 -3.34 12.00
C SER A 83 -10.08 -2.57 10.82
N PHE A 84 -9.53 -3.27 9.83
CA PHE A 84 -8.98 -2.61 8.64
C PHE A 84 -10.05 -1.90 7.82
N VAL A 85 -11.19 -2.56 7.58
CA VAL A 85 -12.30 -1.99 6.81
C VAL A 85 -12.83 -0.72 7.49
N GLU A 86 -13.01 -0.72 8.81
CA GLU A 86 -13.46 0.48 9.54
C GLU A 86 -12.42 1.60 9.53
N LYS A 87 -11.14 1.29 9.69
CA LYS A 87 -10.06 2.29 9.55
C LYS A 87 -10.03 2.90 8.15
N PHE A 88 -10.27 2.10 7.12
CA PHE A 88 -10.34 2.57 5.74
C PHE A 88 -11.54 3.50 5.54
N ARG A 89 -12.73 3.09 5.97
CA ARG A 89 -13.96 3.91 5.93
C ARG A 89 -13.77 5.26 6.60
N ALA A 90 -13.15 5.29 7.77
CA ALA A 90 -12.89 6.52 8.52
C ALA A 90 -11.88 7.46 7.83
N ARG A 91 -10.98 6.93 6.97
CA ARG A 91 -9.91 7.72 6.34
C ARG A 91 -10.26 8.20 4.93
N VAL A 92 -11.10 7.48 4.21
CA VAL A 92 -11.50 7.85 2.85
C VAL A 92 -12.59 8.92 2.91
N LYS A 93 -12.28 10.12 2.39
CA LYS A 93 -13.28 11.17 2.21
C LYS A 93 -14.34 10.70 1.20
N ASN A 94 -15.61 10.86 1.54
CA ASN A 94 -16.75 10.43 0.72
C ASN A 94 -16.74 8.92 0.43
N TYR A 95 -16.41 8.10 1.44
CA TYR A 95 -16.56 6.66 1.34
C TYR A 95 -17.98 6.28 0.87
N ASP A 96 -18.03 5.43 -0.14
CA ASP A 96 -19.22 4.87 -0.77
C ASP A 96 -18.96 3.38 -0.96
N GLU A 97 -19.74 2.56 -0.27
CA GLU A 97 -19.58 1.11 -0.27
C GLU A 97 -19.76 0.47 -1.66
N ASN A 98 -20.35 1.18 -2.62
CA ASN A 98 -20.52 0.72 -3.99
C ASN A 98 -19.37 1.15 -4.91
N LYS A 99 -18.48 2.03 -4.43
CA LYS A 99 -17.33 2.56 -5.18
C LYS A 99 -15.99 2.14 -4.61
N GLN A 100 -15.92 1.82 -3.33
CA GLN A 100 -14.69 1.32 -2.73
C GLN A 100 -14.70 -0.20 -2.59
N TYR A 101 -13.63 -0.83 -3.07
CA TYR A 101 -13.49 -2.28 -3.13
C TYR A 101 -12.25 -2.77 -2.39
N PHE A 102 -12.37 -3.97 -1.83
CA PHE A 102 -11.29 -4.69 -1.19
C PHE A 102 -10.94 -5.96 -1.95
N TYR A 103 -9.70 -6.40 -1.78
CA TYR A 103 -9.13 -7.55 -2.45
C TYR A 103 -8.44 -8.46 -1.43
N CYS A 104 -8.25 -9.73 -1.84
CA CYS A 104 -7.45 -10.71 -1.13
C CYS A 104 -6.34 -11.26 -2.03
N CYS A 105 -5.21 -11.59 -1.43
CA CYS A 105 -4.10 -12.22 -2.13
C CYS A 105 -4.44 -13.69 -2.41
N LYS A 106 -4.23 -14.15 -3.64
CA LYS A 106 -4.45 -15.55 -4.03
C LYS A 106 -3.40 -16.53 -3.47
N PHE A 107 -2.32 -16.01 -2.88
CA PHE A 107 -1.22 -16.79 -2.31
C PHE A 107 -1.19 -16.78 -0.78
N LEU A 108 -2.27 -16.31 -0.14
CA LEU A 108 -2.45 -16.43 1.30
C LEU A 108 -3.21 -17.73 1.60
N ASP A 109 -2.65 -18.59 2.43
CA ASP A 109 -3.34 -19.79 2.90
C ASP A 109 -4.22 -19.54 4.14
N ASP A 110 -4.91 -20.58 4.58
CA ASP A 110 -5.83 -20.52 5.72
C ASP A 110 -5.11 -20.25 7.06
N ASP A 111 -3.81 -20.58 7.14
CA ASP A 111 -2.93 -20.36 8.29
C ASP A 111 -2.25 -18.98 8.29
N ASN A 112 -2.67 -18.07 7.40
CA ASN A 112 -2.08 -16.74 7.20
C ASN A 112 -0.64 -16.73 6.69
N ARG A 113 -0.16 -17.82 6.08
CA ARG A 113 1.17 -17.88 5.49
C ARG A 113 1.12 -17.50 4.01
N CYS A 114 2.16 -16.80 3.59
CA CYS A 114 2.37 -16.46 2.19
C CYS A 114 3.05 -17.64 1.49
N LEU A 115 2.34 -18.27 0.55
CA LEU A 115 2.83 -19.44 -0.19
C LEU A 115 4.03 -19.13 -1.10
N ILE A 116 4.27 -17.85 -1.38
CA ILE A 116 5.38 -17.36 -2.21
C ILE A 116 6.27 -16.37 -1.44
N HIS A 117 6.42 -16.54 -0.12
CA HIS A 117 7.14 -15.55 0.70
C HIS A 117 8.55 -15.24 0.18
N GLU A 118 9.32 -16.26 -0.16
CA GLU A 118 10.69 -16.13 -0.66
C GLU A 118 10.75 -15.53 -2.08
N ASP A 119 9.73 -15.80 -2.90
CA ASP A 119 9.61 -15.32 -4.28
C ASP A 119 8.69 -14.10 -4.43
N ARG A 120 8.31 -13.48 -3.31
CA ARG A 120 7.29 -12.42 -3.33
C ARG A 120 7.72 -11.26 -4.23
N PRO A 121 6.81 -10.70 -5.06
CA PRO A 121 7.15 -9.59 -5.94
C PRO A 121 7.59 -8.34 -5.18
N THR A 122 8.25 -7.42 -5.90
CA THR A 122 8.74 -6.14 -5.37
C THR A 122 7.65 -5.35 -4.65
N LEU A 123 6.42 -5.32 -5.20
CA LEU A 123 5.26 -4.69 -4.56
C LEU A 123 5.07 -5.18 -3.10
N CYS A 124 5.17 -6.49 -2.86
CA CYS A 124 5.02 -7.08 -1.54
C CYS A 124 6.22 -6.79 -0.62
N ARG A 125 7.44 -6.72 -1.16
CA ARG A 125 8.66 -6.41 -0.38
C ARG A 125 8.68 -4.97 0.09
N LEU A 126 8.20 -4.06 -0.74
CA LEU A 126 8.19 -2.63 -0.45
C LEU A 126 7.00 -2.20 0.42
N TYR A 127 5.93 -3.00 0.46
CA TYR A 127 4.77 -2.70 1.28
C TYR A 127 5.02 -3.00 2.78
N PRO A 128 4.59 -2.13 3.70
CA PRO A 128 3.90 -0.86 3.49
C PRO A 128 4.85 0.30 3.14
N LEU A 129 4.39 1.23 2.30
CA LEU A 129 5.11 2.48 2.03
C LEU A 129 4.89 3.49 3.17
N PRO A 130 5.92 4.25 3.59
CA PRO A 130 5.79 5.32 4.57
C PRO A 130 5.15 6.56 3.92
N HIS A 131 3.83 6.51 3.75
CA HIS A 131 3.01 7.59 3.22
C HIS A 131 1.82 7.85 4.14
N GLU A 132 1.37 9.10 4.24
CA GLU A 132 0.18 9.49 5.01
C GLU A 132 -1.14 8.82 4.56
N ARG A 133 -1.14 8.08 3.46
CA ARG A 133 -2.33 7.37 2.96
C ARG A 133 -2.30 5.89 3.30
N THR A 134 -1.17 5.41 3.82
CA THR A 134 -1.02 4.03 4.27
C THR A 134 -1.84 3.83 5.54
N ILE A 135 -2.76 2.87 5.48
CA ILE A 135 -3.53 2.41 6.63
C ILE A 135 -2.87 1.15 7.15
N PHE A 136 -2.48 1.15 8.42
CA PHE A 136 -1.83 0.01 9.06
C PHE A 136 -2.86 -0.89 9.72
N TYR A 137 -2.68 -2.20 9.54
CA TYR A 137 -3.39 -3.24 10.27
C TYR A 137 -3.04 -3.18 11.76
N ASP A 138 -3.92 -3.71 12.60
CA ASP A 138 -3.63 -3.83 14.03
C ASP A 138 -2.34 -4.63 14.23
N ASN A 139 -1.50 -4.12 15.14
CA ASN A 139 -0.23 -4.74 15.49
C ASN A 139 0.73 -4.91 14.28
N CYS A 140 0.64 -4.04 13.27
CA CYS A 140 1.59 -4.05 12.15
C CYS A 140 2.99 -3.68 12.65
N GLY A 141 3.97 -4.57 12.42
CA GLY A 141 5.37 -4.34 12.86
C GLY A 141 6.04 -3.13 12.20
N TYR A 142 5.52 -2.67 11.07
CA TYR A 142 6.04 -1.52 10.33
C TYR A 142 5.50 -0.17 10.80
N GLU A 143 4.40 -0.13 11.56
CA GLU A 143 3.62 1.10 11.78
C GLU A 143 4.43 2.22 12.45
N GLN A 144 5.15 1.91 13.53
CA GLN A 144 5.93 2.91 14.27
C GLN A 144 7.05 3.50 13.42
N THR A 145 7.82 2.64 12.76
CA THR A 145 8.91 3.06 11.86
C THR A 145 8.35 3.88 10.70
N ALA A 146 7.24 3.46 10.09
CA ALA A 146 6.65 4.19 8.97
C ALA A 146 6.15 5.58 9.41
N LYS A 147 5.52 5.70 10.59
CA LYS A 147 5.13 7.00 11.17
C LYS A 147 6.32 7.91 11.41
N SER A 148 7.43 7.37 11.93
CA SER A 148 8.68 8.14 12.10
C SER A 148 9.24 8.60 10.76
N ASN A 149 9.27 7.71 9.76
CA ASN A 149 9.78 8.02 8.44
C ASN A 149 8.92 9.06 7.72
N ILE A 150 7.58 8.98 7.84
CA ILE A 150 6.65 9.98 7.30
C ILE A 150 6.95 11.37 7.88
N LYS A 151 7.15 11.46 9.19
CA LYS A 151 7.47 12.72 9.86
C LYS A 151 8.79 13.29 9.33
N GLU A 152 9.83 12.47 9.26
CA GLU A 152 11.13 12.91 8.77
C GLU A 152 11.10 13.34 7.29
N ILE A 153 10.37 12.60 6.44
CA ILE A 153 10.16 13.00 5.05
C ILE A 153 9.45 14.36 4.97
N ALA A 154 8.43 14.59 5.81
CA ALA A 154 7.72 15.87 5.86
C ALA A 154 8.64 17.02 6.29
N ASP A 155 9.45 16.80 7.34
CA ASP A 155 10.44 17.78 7.82
C ASP A 155 11.47 18.12 6.74
N ILE A 156 11.98 17.10 6.01
CA ILE A 156 12.90 17.30 4.88
C ILE A 156 12.24 18.15 3.79
N ILE A 157 11.01 17.83 3.40
CA ILE A 157 10.27 18.57 2.37
C ILE A 157 10.06 20.04 2.81
N GLU A 158 9.74 20.27 4.08
CA GLU A 158 9.54 21.63 4.60
C GLU A 158 10.84 22.45 4.54
N ARG A 159 11.97 21.88 4.94
CA ARG A 159 13.29 22.53 4.88
C ARG A 159 13.69 22.87 3.46
N LEU A 160 13.48 21.94 2.52
CA LEU A 160 13.70 22.19 1.10
C LEU A 160 12.85 23.35 0.55
N LYS A 161 11.57 23.43 0.97
CA LYS A 161 10.68 24.55 0.60
C LYS A 161 11.16 25.89 1.14
N LYS A 162 11.82 25.91 2.32
CA LYS A 162 12.40 27.11 2.93
C LYS A 162 13.77 27.49 2.35
N GLY A 163 14.30 26.71 1.42
CA GLY A 163 15.65 26.93 0.88
C GLY A 163 16.77 26.62 1.87
N GLU A 164 16.47 25.91 2.96
CA GLU A 164 17.47 25.46 3.91
C GLU A 164 18.26 24.31 3.26
N ILE A 165 19.52 24.58 2.89
CA ILE A 165 20.41 23.57 2.36
C ILE A 165 20.70 22.56 3.47
N LEU A 166 20.37 21.29 3.20
CA LEU A 166 20.57 20.13 4.07
C LEU A 166 21.95 19.50 3.82
#